data_AF-A0A699XY38-F1
#
_entry.id   AF-A0A699XY38-F1
#
_cell.length_a   1.000
_cell.length_b   1.000
_cell.length_c   1.000
_cell.angle_alpha   90.00
_cell.angle_beta   90.00
_cell.angle_gamma   90.00
#
_symmetry.space_group_name_H-M   'P 1'
#
loop_
_entity.id
_entity.type
_entity.pdbx_description
1 polymer ?
#
loop_
_entity_poly.entity_id
_entity_poly.type
_entity_poly.pdbx_seq_one_letter_code
_entity_poly.pdbx_strand_id
1 'polypeptide(L)' 'YWTLAVPGKQESGDKVKDAEGNEWDGAMPAAFNFKYRKDGDGIRMSQTEIAADPSATIVGMLKRGMMKPEDLMK' A
#
# COMPACT_ATOMS: atom_id res chain seq x y z
N TYR A 1 -4.97 -7.08 -10.02
CA TYR A 1 -4.07 -6.15 -10.75
C TYR A 1 -3.03 -5.67 -9.75
N TRP A 2 -1.74 -5.95 -9.98
CA TRP A 2 -0.65 -5.39 -9.16
C TRP A 2 0.11 -4.40 -10.04
N THR A 3 -0.20 -3.12 -9.90
CA THR A 3 0.49 -2.05 -10.62
C THR A 3 1.82 -1.80 -9.89
N LEU A 4 2.88 -2.49 -10.30
CA LEU A 4 4.24 -2.17 -9.86
C LEU A 4 4.63 -0.82 -10.47
N ALA A 5 4.57 0.24 -9.67
CA ALA A 5 5.03 1.57 -10.05
C ALA A 5 6.57 1.61 -10.07
N VAL A 6 7.15 1.48 -11.26
CA VAL A 6 8.47 2.04 -11.59
C VAL A 6 8.41 3.58 -11.46
N PRO A 7 9.54 4.27 -11.24
CA PRO A 7 9.58 5.61 -10.66
C PRO A 7 9.04 6.69 -11.62
N GLY A 8 7.72 6.80 -11.68
CA GLY A 8 7.03 8.06 -11.89
C GLY A 8 6.82 8.68 -10.51
N LYS A 9 7.08 9.98 -10.39
CA LYS A 9 6.76 10.75 -9.20
C LYS A 9 5.23 10.70 -9.00
N GLN A 10 4.73 9.69 -8.29
CA GLN A 10 3.38 9.75 -7.74
C GLN A 10 3.43 10.84 -6.69
N GLU A 11 2.80 11.97 -6.96
CA GLU A 11 2.56 12.95 -5.93
C GLU A 11 1.65 12.27 -4.91
N SER A 12 2.10 12.21 -3.66
CA SER A 12 1.33 11.58 -2.59
C SER A 12 -0.07 12.19 -2.56
N GLY A 13 -1.12 11.37 -2.75
CA GLY A 13 -2.51 11.83 -2.70
C GLY A 13 -3.31 11.70 -4.00
N ASP A 14 -2.73 11.18 -5.10
CA ASP A 14 -3.51 10.90 -6.31
C ASP A 14 -4.51 9.75 -6.09
N LYS A 15 -5.76 9.99 -6.51
CA LYS A 15 -6.83 8.99 -6.47
C LYS A 15 -6.59 7.90 -7.52
N VAL A 16 -6.76 6.65 -7.12
CA VAL A 16 -6.61 5.48 -7.99
C VAL A 16 -7.99 4.97 -8.39
N LYS A 17 -8.25 4.78 -9.69
CA LYS A 17 -9.50 4.18 -10.18
C LYS A 17 -9.42 2.66 -10.19
N ASP A 18 -10.46 1.99 -9.69
CA ASP A 18 -10.62 0.56 -9.86
C ASP A 18 -11.29 0.19 -11.20
N ALA A 19 -11.47 -1.11 -11.45
CA ALA A 19 -12.09 -1.62 -12.67
C ALA A 19 -13.59 -1.29 -12.79
N GLU A 20 -14.22 -0.89 -11.70
CA GLU A 20 -15.64 -0.51 -11.63
C GLU A 20 -15.82 1.02 -11.73
N GLY A 21 -14.71 1.76 -11.79
CA GLY A 21 -14.69 3.22 -11.92
C GLY A 21 -14.72 3.97 -10.58
N ASN A 22 -14.67 3.27 -9.44
CA ASN A 22 -14.60 3.92 -8.14
C ASN A 22 -13.21 4.51 -7.93
N GLU A 23 -13.17 5.68 -7.29
CA GLU A 23 -11.92 6.34 -6.93
C GLU A 23 -11.53 6.01 -5.49
N TRP A 24 -10.29 5.58 -5.30
CA TRP A 24 -9.71 5.20 -4.04
C TRP A 24 -8.59 6.15 -3.63
N ASP A 25 -8.55 6.55 -2.37
CA ASP A 25 -7.37 7.19 -1.77
C ASP A 25 -6.28 6.13 -1.56
N GLY A 26 -5.66 5.69 -2.66
CA GLY A 26 -4.91 4.42 -2.72
C GLY A 26 -3.41 4.53 -2.87
N ALA A 27 -2.86 5.72 -3.14
CA ALA A 27 -1.41 5.89 -3.28
C ALA A 27 -0.78 6.27 -1.94
N MET A 28 -0.42 5.27 -1.12
CA MET A 28 0.39 5.46 0.07
C MET A 28 1.82 4.94 -0.13
N PRO A 29 2.82 5.58 0.51
CA PRO A 29 4.18 5.05 0.53
C PRO A 29 4.21 3.63 1.07
N ALA A 30 4.76 2.71 0.28
CA ALA A 30 5.04 1.35 0.69
C ALA A 30 6.47 0.97 0.29
N ALA A 31 7.12 0.18 1.13
CA ALA A 31 8.41 -0.42 0.83
C ALA A 31 8.25 -1.94 0.78
N PHE A 32 8.87 -2.56 -0.21
CA PHE A 32 8.86 -3.99 -0.42
C PHE A 32 10.29 -4.51 -0.34
N ASN A 33 10.52 -5.51 0.50
CA ASN A 33 11.79 -6.19 0.66
C ASN A 33 11.60 -7.68 0.42
N PHE A 34 12.08 -8.16 -0.72
CA PHE A 34 12.04 -9.57 -1.11
C PHE A 34 13.44 -10.15 -1.04
N LYS A 35 13.63 -11.18 -0.22
CA LYS A 35 14.88 -11.94 -0.21
C LYS A 35 14.72 -13.21 -1.01
N TYR A 36 15.78 -13.58 -1.72
CA TYR A 36 15.84 -14.80 -2.51
C TYR A 36 17.05 -15.62 -2.08
N ARG A 37 16.93 -16.94 -2.22
CA ARG A 37 18.04 -17.90 -2.08
C ARG A 37 18.18 -18.70 -3.36
N LYS A 38 19.41 -19.15 -3.65
CA LYS A 38 19.65 -20.12 -4.72
C LYS A 38 19.01 -21.46 -4.33
N ASP A 39 18.40 -22.12 -5.30
CA ASP A 39 17.71 -23.41 -5.13
C ASP A 39 17.97 -24.27 -6.37
N GLY A 40 19.03 -25.08 -6.32
CA GLY A 40 19.56 -25.80 -7.49
C GLY A 40 20.00 -24.83 -8.59
N ASP A 41 19.41 -25.00 -9.78
CA ASP A 41 19.60 -24.13 -10.94
C ASP A 41 18.64 -22.92 -10.95
N GLY A 42 17.82 -22.76 -9.92
CA GLY A 42 16.84 -21.69 -9.78
C GLY A 42 17.10 -20.72 -8.62
N ILE A 43 16.19 -19.76 -8.49
CA ILE A 43 16.05 -18.88 -7.33
C ILE A 43 14.69 -19.11 -6.68
N ARG A 44 14.66 -19.16 -5.35
CA ARG A 44 13.43 -19.25 -4.56
C ARG A 44 13.35 -18.07 -3.61
N MET A 45 12.19 -17.43 -3.54
CA MET A 45 11.93 -16.39 -2.54
C MET A 45 12.01 -17.01 -1.14
N SER A 46 12.85 -16.42 -0.30
CA SER A 46 13.09 -16.86 1.08
C SER A 46 12.39 -15.96 2.09
N GLN A 47 12.12 -14.70 1.75
CA GLN A 47 11.40 -13.77 2.61
C GLN A 47 10.61 -12.76 1.77
N THR A 48 9.41 -12.45 2.25
CA THR A 48 8.61 -11.31 1.81
C THR A 48 8.39 -10.41 3.01
N GLU A 49 8.79 -9.16 2.89
CA GLU A 49 8.55 -8.13 3.89
C GLU A 49 7.95 -6.91 3.20
N ILE A 50 6.81 -6.47 3.70
CA ILE A 50 6.06 -5.34 3.16
C ILE A 50 5.87 -4.37 4.32
N ALA A 51 6.44 -3.18 4.18
CA ALA A 51 6.25 -2.08 5.11
C ALA A 51 5.32 -1.06 4.47
N ALA A 52 4.21 -0.77 5.13
CA ALA A 52 3.25 0.23 4.71
C ALA A 52 2.83 1.05 5.94
N ASP A 53 2.70 2.37 5.77
CA ASP A 53 2.19 3.27 6.81
C ASP A 53 0.73 3.63 6.52
N PRO A 54 -0.24 3.11 7.30
CA PRO A 54 -1.65 3.40 7.09
C PRO A 54 -2.12 4.74 7.67
N SER A 55 -1.24 5.52 8.31
CA SER A 55 -1.63 6.73 9.06
C SER A 55 -2.36 7.74 8.19
N ALA A 56 -1.96 7.91 6.93
CA ALA A 56 -2.62 8.84 6.00
C ALA A 56 -4.08 8.41 5.69
N THR A 57 -4.32 7.11 5.47
CA THR A 57 -5.68 6.57 5.30
C THR A 57 -6.52 6.78 6.56
N ILE A 58 -5.96 6.48 7.74
CA ILE A 58 -6.66 6.64 9.02
C ILE A 58 -7.08 8.11 9.23
N VAL A 59 -6.17 9.06 9.00
CA VAL A 59 -6.48 10.50 9.08
C VAL A 59 -7.57 10.88 8.09
N GLY A 60 -7.56 10.34 6.87
CA GLY A 60 -8.60 10.56 5.88
C GLY A 60 -9.97 10.04 6.33
N MET A 61 -10.03 8.83 6.89
CA MET A 61 -11.26 8.21 7.40
C MET A 61 -11.86 9.01 8.55
N LEU A 62 -11.04 9.48 9.49
CA LEU A 62 -11.47 10.34 10.59
C LEU A 62 -12.07 11.66 10.07
N LYS A 63 -11.37 12.34 9.15
CA LYS A 63 -11.85 13.61 8.58
C LYS A 63 -13.18 13.48 7.82
N ARG A 64 -13.44 12.31 7.24
CA ARG A 64 -14.68 12.03 6.49
C ARG A 64 -15.80 11.45 7.35
N GLY A 65 -15.57 11.28 8.66
CA GLY A 65 -16.55 10.70 9.57
C GLY A 65 -16.81 9.20 9.36
N MET A 66 -15.92 8.52 8.62
CA MET A 66 -16.00 7.07 8.38
C MET A 66 -15.48 6.26 9.57
N MET A 67 -14.67 6.89 10.42
CA MET A 67 -14.11 6.33 11.65
C MET A 67 -14.22 7.39 12.75
N LYS A 68 -14.46 6.97 13.99
CA LYS A 68 -14.40 7.88 15.14
C LYS A 68 -13.04 7.75 15.85
N PRO A 69 -12.54 8.79 16.54
CA PRO A 69 -11.29 8.70 17.31
C PRO A 69 -11.30 7.56 18.34
N GLU A 70 -12.45 7.25 18.93
CA GLU A 70 -12.59 6.18 19.93
C GLU A 70 -12.36 4.78 19.33
N ASP A 71 -12.45 4.63 18.00
CA ASP A 71 -12.18 3.36 17.32
C ASP A 71 -10.68 3.03 17.23
N LEU A 72 -9.79 4.00 17.43
CA LEU A 72 -8.32 3.80 17.44
C LEU A 72 -7.77 3.31 18.79
N MET A 73 -8.59 3.36 19.84
CA MET A 73 -8.19 3.09 21.22
C MET A 73 -8.63 1.69 21.70
N LYS A 74 -9.20 0.89 20.81
CA LYS A 74 -9.63 -0.50 21.06
C LYS A 74 -8.51 -1.46 20.69
#